data_AF-A0A9X8DWT5-F1
#
_entry.id   AF-A0A9X8DWT5-F1
#
_cell.length_a   1.000
_cell.length_b   1.000
_cell.length_c   1.000
_cell.angle_alpha   90.00
_cell.angle_beta   90.00
_cell.angle_gamma   90.00
#
_symmetry.space_group_name_H-M   'P 1'
#
loop_
_entity.id
_entity.type
_entity.pdbx_description
1 polymer ?
#
loop_
_entity_poly.entity_id
_entity_poly.type
_entity_poly.pdbx_seq_one_letter_code
_entity_poly.pdbx_strand_id
1 'polypeptide(L)'
;AGIQADMKACTAQGVFSTSALTAITVYNGSLLQSEAHRSLVTDLFPIALLITPNLPEASVLLDGRVIASVADMQQAAVDLMALGRSKFVLVKGGHLESDTVVDVLYDGESFDLFSSPRVHTTNT
;
A
#
# COMPACT_ATOMS: atom_id res chain seq x y z
N ALA A 1 7.61 -10.28 -6.04
CA ALA A 1 8.19 -9.23 -5.19
C ALA A 1 7.24 -8.80 -4.06
N GLY A 2 5.98 -8.46 -4.34
CA GLY A 2 5.04 -7.93 -3.34
C GLY A 2 4.84 -8.79 -2.08
N ILE A 3 4.66 -10.11 -2.23
CA ILE A 3 4.36 -11.02 -1.11
C ILE A 3 5.49 -11.09 -0.06
N GLN A 4 6.75 -10.84 -0.46
CA GLN A 4 7.89 -10.85 0.47
C GLN A 4 7.91 -9.60 1.36
N ALA A 5 7.55 -8.43 0.83
CA ALA A 5 7.42 -7.22 1.64
C ALA A 5 6.28 -7.35 2.65
N ASP A 6 5.17 -7.95 2.21
CA ASP A 6 4.01 -8.21 3.06
C ASP A 6 4.36 -9.17 4.21
N MET A 7 5.05 -10.27 3.92
CA MET A 7 5.50 -11.21 4.95
C MET A 7 6.53 -10.58 5.91
N LYS A 8 7.42 -9.70 5.42
CA LYS A 8 8.37 -8.97 6.27
C LYS A 8 7.65 -8.02 7.21
N ALA A 9 6.68 -7.26 6.71
CA ALA A 9 5.86 -6.37 7.53
C ALA A 9 5.04 -7.18 8.57
N CYS A 10 4.42 -8.29 8.16
CA CYS A 10 3.71 -9.19 9.08
C CYS A 10 4.63 -9.69 10.20
N THR A 11 5.83 -10.17 9.84
CA THR A 11 6.82 -10.70 10.79
C THR A 11 7.31 -9.61 11.73
N ALA A 12 7.62 -8.42 11.22
CA ALA A 12 8.09 -7.29 12.02
C ALA A 12 7.06 -6.85 13.07
N GLN A 13 5.77 -6.95 12.75
CA GLN A 13 4.67 -6.52 13.62
C GLN A 13 4.05 -7.67 14.44
N GLY A 14 4.63 -8.87 14.40
CA GLY A 14 4.13 -10.03 15.14
C GLY A 14 2.77 -10.55 14.66
N VAL A 15 2.44 -10.28 13.40
CA VAL A 15 1.14 -10.60 12.78
C VAL A 15 1.28 -11.85 11.91
N PHE A 16 0.29 -12.74 11.97
CA PHE A 16 0.21 -13.89 11.07
C PHE A 16 -0.37 -13.48 9.71
N SER A 17 0.20 -14.00 8.61
CA SER A 17 -0.18 -13.64 7.23
C SER A 17 -1.67 -13.79 6.90
N THR A 18 -2.44 -14.54 7.70
CA THR A 18 -3.89 -14.71 7.54
C THR A 18 -4.68 -13.44 7.86
N SER A 19 -4.10 -12.49 8.61
CA SER A 19 -4.73 -11.22 9.03
C SER A 19 -4.27 -9.99 8.22
N ALA A 20 -3.28 -10.16 7.34
CA ALA A 20 -2.78 -9.10 6.48
C ALA A 20 -3.52 -9.14 5.14
N LEU A 21 -4.21 -8.07 4.80
CA LEU A 21 -4.95 -7.99 3.55
C LEU A 21 -3.96 -7.59 2.45
N THR A 22 -3.45 -8.58 1.74
CA THR A 22 -2.59 -8.39 0.57
C THR A 22 -3.41 -8.23 -0.70
N ALA A 23 -3.18 -7.08 -1.37
CA ALA A 23 -3.70 -6.66 -2.67
C ALA A 23 -5.13 -6.11 -2.72
N ILE A 24 -5.23 -4.79 -2.90
CA ILE A 24 -6.39 -4.12 -3.49
C ILE A 24 -6.04 -3.88 -4.96
N THR A 25 -6.12 -4.90 -5.83
CA THR A 25 -5.89 -4.65 -7.26
C THR A 25 -7.14 -3.98 -7.84
N VAL A 26 -7.19 -2.64 -7.86
CA VAL A 26 -8.23 -1.92 -8.58
C VAL A 26 -7.89 -1.93 -10.07
N TYR A 27 -8.05 -3.07 -10.74
CA TYR A 27 -7.78 -3.20 -12.18
C TYR A 27 -9.00 -2.72 -13.00
N ASN A 28 -8.80 -1.63 -13.75
CA ASN A 28 -9.53 -1.17 -14.95
C ASN A 28 -11.06 -1.40 -15.02
N GLY A 29 -11.84 -0.37 -14.64
CA GLY A 29 -13.26 -0.26 -14.99
C GLY A 29 -13.98 0.89 -14.28
N SER A 30 -13.97 2.09 -14.87
CA SER A 30 -14.27 3.38 -14.20
C SER A 30 -15.64 3.54 -13.52
N LEU A 31 -16.60 2.64 -13.74
CA LEU A 31 -17.94 2.69 -13.13
C LEU A 31 -18.12 1.73 -11.94
N LEU A 32 -17.39 0.61 -11.92
CA LEU A 32 -17.36 -0.31 -10.77
C LEU A 32 -16.37 0.17 -9.70
N GLN A 33 -15.48 1.10 -10.04
CA GLN A 33 -14.44 1.59 -9.13
C GLN A 33 -14.97 2.47 -8.00
N SER A 34 -15.99 3.30 -8.21
CA SER A 34 -16.46 4.22 -7.15
C SER A 34 -17.16 3.47 -6.00
N GLU A 35 -17.98 2.46 -6.33
CA GLU A 35 -18.68 1.67 -5.32
C GLU A 35 -17.74 0.65 -4.66
N ALA A 36 -16.84 0.03 -5.43
CA ALA A 36 -15.79 -0.81 -4.87
C ALA A 36 -14.84 -0.01 -3.96
N HIS A 37 -14.42 1.20 -4.37
CA HIS A 37 -13.60 2.11 -3.56
C HIS A 37 -14.31 2.45 -2.25
N ARG A 38 -15.58 2.84 -2.33
CA ARG A 38 -16.37 3.13 -1.14
C ARG A 38 -16.43 1.93 -0.20
N SER A 39 -16.79 0.74 -0.68
CA SER A 39 -16.85 -0.46 0.17
C SER A 39 -15.49 -0.87 0.74
N LEU A 40 -14.39 -0.66 0.02
CA LEU A 40 -13.05 -0.85 0.56
C LEU A 40 -12.81 0.05 1.77
N VAL A 41 -13.14 1.33 1.64
CA VAL A 41 -12.91 2.33 2.69
C VAL A 41 -13.88 2.19 3.86
N THR A 42 -15.16 1.92 3.60
CA THR A 42 -16.19 1.86 4.64
C THR A 42 -16.31 0.50 5.32
N ASP A 43 -16.05 -0.59 4.59
CA ASP A 43 -16.36 -1.94 5.07
C ASP A 43 -15.07 -2.73 5.35
N LEU A 44 -14.06 -2.62 4.48
CA LEU A 44 -12.85 -3.45 4.56
C LEU A 44 -11.74 -2.84 5.40
N PHE A 45 -11.40 -1.57 5.18
CA PHE A 45 -10.28 -0.90 5.86
C PHE A 45 -10.45 -0.86 7.38
N PRO A 46 -11.66 -0.62 7.94
CA PRO A 46 -11.84 -0.54 9.39
C PRO A 46 -11.56 -1.85 10.12
N ILE A 47 -11.63 -3.00 9.43
CA ILE A 47 -11.33 -4.32 9.99
C ILE A 47 -9.96 -4.85 9.55
N ALA A 48 -9.29 -4.14 8.63
CA ALA A 48 -7.97 -4.51 8.15
C ALA A 48 -6.90 -4.12 9.16
N LEU A 49 -6.08 -5.08 9.54
CA LEU A 49 -4.91 -4.81 10.37
C LEU A 49 -3.84 -4.05 9.57
N LEU A 50 -3.58 -4.50 8.34
CA LEU A 50 -2.61 -3.94 7.40
C LEU A 50 -3.25 -3.84 6.01
N ILE A 51 -3.10 -2.68 5.36
CA ILE A 51 -3.36 -2.50 3.93
C ILE A 51 -2.05 -2.26 3.17
N THR A 52 -1.98 -2.71 1.91
CA THR A 52 -0.72 -2.78 1.15
C THR A 52 -0.79 -2.17 -0.26
N PRO A 53 -1.33 -0.95 -0.46
CA PRO A 53 -1.54 -0.40 -1.80
C PRO A 53 -0.21 -0.11 -2.52
N ASN A 54 -0.17 -0.34 -3.83
CA ASN A 54 0.89 0.19 -4.69
C ASN A 54 0.63 1.67 -5.08
N LEU A 55 1.55 2.31 -5.81
CA LEU A 55 1.41 3.74 -6.15
C LEU A 55 0.13 4.06 -6.96
N PRO A 56 -0.22 3.34 -8.05
CA PRO A 56 -1.49 3.59 -8.73
C PRO A 56 -2.71 3.43 -7.81
N GLU A 57 -2.74 2.40 -6.97
CA GLU A 57 -3.85 2.15 -6.04
C GLU A 57 -3.95 3.25 -4.97
N ALA A 58 -2.82 3.66 -4.38
CA ALA A 58 -2.75 4.75 -3.42
C ALA A 58 -3.18 6.08 -4.04
N SER A 59 -2.81 6.33 -5.31
CA SER A 59 -3.25 7.51 -6.06
C SER A 59 -4.77 7.53 -6.21
N VAL A 60 -5.37 6.42 -6.64
CA VAL A 60 -6.84 6.30 -6.78
C VAL A 60 -7.55 6.43 -5.43
N LEU A 61 -7.02 5.80 -4.38
CA LEU A 61 -7.59 5.89 -3.03
C LEU A 61 -7.55 7.31 -2.46
N LEU A 62 -6.60 8.14 -2.91
CA LEU A 62 -6.40 9.53 -2.53
C LEU A 62 -6.81 10.51 -3.64
N ASP A 63 -7.88 10.19 -4.36
CA ASP A 63 -8.55 11.07 -5.34
C ASP A 63 -7.62 11.57 -6.47
N GLY A 64 -6.76 10.68 -6.99
CA GLY A 64 -5.87 10.97 -8.12
C GLY A 64 -4.57 11.70 -7.73
N ARG A 65 -4.21 11.70 -6.45
CA ARG A 65 -2.96 12.30 -5.96
C ARG A 65 -1.74 11.73 -6.70
N VAL A 66 -0.83 12.61 -7.11
CA VAL A 66 0.48 12.21 -7.65
C VAL A 66 1.41 11.84 -6.50
N ILE A 67 2.03 10.65 -6.58
CA ILE A 67 2.98 10.14 -5.58
C ILE A 67 4.28 9.82 -6.34
N ALA A 68 5.27 10.72 -6.27
CA ALA A 68 6.46 10.68 -7.10
C ALA A 68 7.77 10.53 -6.30
N SER A 69 7.69 10.59 -4.97
CA SER A 69 8.84 10.49 -4.07
C SER A 69 8.53 9.64 -2.84
N VAL A 70 9.58 9.22 -2.13
CA VAL A 70 9.45 8.52 -0.84
C VAL A 70 8.73 9.39 0.19
N ALA A 71 8.96 10.71 0.18
CA ALA A 71 8.25 11.64 1.05
C ALA A 71 6.74 11.67 0.74
N ASP A 72 6.36 11.64 -0.55
CA ASP A 72 4.95 11.53 -0.95
C ASP A 72 4.34 10.21 -0.49
N MET A 73 5.11 9.11 -0.55
CA MET A 73 4.66 7.80 -0.07
C MET A 73 4.42 7.81 1.44
N GLN A 74 5.27 8.45 2.22
CA GLN A 74 5.07 8.63 3.66
C GLN A 74 3.78 9.41 3.94
N GLN A 75 3.57 10.53 3.26
CA GLN A 75 2.34 11.31 3.43
C GLN A 75 1.10 10.54 2.96
N ALA A 76 1.21 9.78 1.87
CA ALA A 76 0.14 8.92 1.40
C ALA A 76 -0.23 7.85 2.45
N ALA A 77 0.75 7.24 3.12
CA ALA A 77 0.51 6.24 4.15
C ALA A 77 -0.27 6.82 5.35
N VAL A 78 0.07 8.05 5.77
CA VAL A 78 -0.64 8.77 6.84
C VAL A 78 -2.10 9.02 6.44
N ASP A 79 -2.32 9.54 5.23
CA ASP A 79 -3.66 9.93 4.79
C ASP A 79 -4.55 8.71 4.54
N LEU A 80 -3.99 7.62 4.01
CA LEU A 80 -4.69 6.34 3.84
C LEU A 80 -5.09 5.73 5.18
N MET A 81 -4.22 5.82 6.20
CA MET A 81 -4.54 5.38 7.55
C MET A 81 -5.71 6.18 8.12
N ALA A 82 -5.71 7.50 7.94
CA ALA A 82 -6.78 8.37 8.39
C ALA A 82 -8.13 8.08 7.69
N LEU A 83 -8.08 7.72 6.41
CA LEU A 83 -9.24 7.41 5.58
C LEU A 83 -9.90 6.07 5.95
N GLY A 84 -9.09 5.04 6.21
CA GLY A 84 -9.54 3.68 6.44
C GLY A 84 -9.63 3.20 7.89
N ARG A 85 -8.95 3.90 8.82
CA ARG A 85 -8.72 3.46 10.21
C ARG A 85 -8.00 2.10 10.35
N SER A 86 -7.30 1.66 9.31
CA SER A 86 -6.43 0.48 9.41
C SER A 86 -5.29 0.77 10.38
N LYS A 87 -4.78 -0.24 11.09
CA LYS A 87 -3.70 -0.02 12.07
C LYS A 87 -2.33 0.19 11.43
N PHE A 88 -2.11 -0.40 10.26
CA PHE A 88 -0.86 -0.30 9.52
C PHE A 88 -1.13 -0.04 8.04
N VAL A 89 -0.25 0.72 7.39
CA VAL A 89 -0.32 0.99 5.94
C VAL A 89 1.07 0.80 5.32
N LEU A 90 1.20 -0.14 4.38
CA LEU A 90 2.42 -0.36 3.59
C LEU A 90 2.21 0.13 2.15
N VAL A 91 2.75 1.29 1.80
CA VAL A 91 2.74 1.80 0.43
C VAL A 91 3.91 1.19 -0.35
N LYS A 92 3.60 0.45 -1.41
CA LYS A 92 4.60 -0.24 -2.25
C LYS A 92 5.12 0.67 -3.36
N GLY A 93 6.43 0.87 -3.43
CA GLY A 93 7.08 1.79 -4.37
C GLY A 93 7.63 1.15 -5.64
N GLY A 94 7.23 -0.09 -5.97
CA GLY A 94 7.71 -0.83 -7.15
C GLY A 94 7.55 -0.13 -8.51
N HIS A 95 6.85 1.00 -8.58
CA HIS A 95 6.61 1.80 -9.78
C HIS A 95 7.41 3.11 -9.85
N LEU A 96 8.23 3.48 -8.85
CA LEU A 96 9.13 4.64 -8.98
C LEU A 96 10.30 4.29 -9.93
N GLU A 97 10.60 5.17 -10.89
CA GLU A 97 11.75 5.04 -11.79
C GLU A 97 13.07 5.27 -11.03
N SER A 98 13.52 4.23 -10.33
CA SER A 98 14.75 4.23 -9.54
C SER A 98 15.30 2.80 -9.49
N ASP A 99 16.63 2.68 -9.42
CA ASP A 99 17.36 1.40 -9.27
C ASP A 99 17.06 0.70 -7.94
N THR A 100 16.48 1.43 -6.99
CA THR A 100 16.05 0.92 -5.68
C THR A 100 14.53 0.99 -5.59
N VAL A 101 13.90 -0.14 -5.25
CA VAL A 101 12.49 -0.17 -4.88
C VAL A 101 12.40 0.06 -3.38
N VAL A 102 11.66 1.09 -2.98
CA VAL A 102 11.41 1.44 -1.59
C VAL A 102 9.94 1.22 -1.29
N ASP A 103 9.63 0.43 -0.27
CA ASP A 103 8.29 0.34 0.31
C ASP A 103 8.27 1.10 1.65
N VAL A 104 7.15 1.74 1.99
CA VAL A 104 7.00 2.57 3.19
C VAL A 104 5.88 2.01 4.05
N LEU A 105 6.21 1.54 5.26
CA LEU A 105 5.24 1.13 6.27
C LEU A 105 5.05 2.26 7.28
N TYR A 106 3.79 2.56 7.59
CA TYR A 106 3.37 3.47 8.66
C TYR A 106 2.53 2.71 9.69
N ASP A 107 2.85 2.85 10.97
CA ASP A 107 2.20 2.18 12.10
C ASP A 107 1.30 3.11 12.95
N GLY A 108 1.21 4.38 12.57
CA GLY A 108 0.48 5.41 13.30
C GLY A 108 1.37 6.35 14.14
N GLU A 109 2.65 6.01 14.30
CA GLU A 109 3.62 6.81 15.06
C GLU A 109 4.91 7.07 14.27
N SER A 110 5.37 6.07 13.52
CA SER A 110 6.69 6.04 12.88
C SER A 110 6.65 5.36 11.51
N PHE A 111 7.76 5.51 10.77
CA PHE A 111 7.91 4.94 9.43
C PHE A 111 9.05 3.93 9.37
N ASP A 112 8.77 2.76 8.80
CA ASP A 112 9.78 1.78 8.40
C ASP A 112 9.93 1.77 6.88
N LEU A 113 11.17 1.87 6.40
CA LEU A 113 11.48 1.84 4.97
C LEU A 113 12.13 0.51 4.60
N PHE A 114 11.53 -0.20 3.65
CA PHE A 114 12.06 -1.44 3.12
C PHE A 114 12.65 -1.18 1.73
N SER A 115 13.98 -1.13 1.63
CA SER A 115 14.67 -1.02 0.36
C SER A 115 15.09 -2.39 -0.17
N SER A 116 14.87 -2.63 -1.47
CA SER A 116 15.44 -3.77 -2.18
C SER A 116 16.01 -3.35 -3.53
N PRO A 117 17.10 -3.99 -4.01
CA PRO A 117 17.56 -3.80 -5.38
C PRO A 117 16.42 -4.10 -6.35
N ARG A 118 16.20 -3.26 -7.36
CA ARG A 118 15.20 -3.52 -8.38
C ARG A 118 15.55 -4.81 -9.11
N VAL A 119 14.70 -5.83 -8.97
CA VAL A 119 14.81 -7.05 -9.79
C VAL A 119 14.14 -6.73 -11.11
N HIS A 120 14.93 -6.63 -12.19
CA HIS A 120 14.39 -6.54 -13.54
C HIS A 120 13.69 -7.86 -13.90
N THR A 121 12.38 -7.94 -13.62
CA THR A 121 11.54 -9.00 -14.15
C THR A 121 10.89 -8.49 -15.44
N THR A 122 11.19 -9.14 -16.56
CA THR A 122 10.50 -8.92 -17.83
C THR A 122 9.04 -9.39 -17.65
N ASN A 123 8.13 -8.47 -17.36
CA ASN A 123 6.70 -8.73 -17.50
C ASN A 123 6.29 -8.25 -18.89
N THR A 124 6.04 -9.20 -19.79
CA THR A 124 5.38 -8.97 -21.08
C THR A 124 3.88 -9.03 -20.90
#